data_AF-A0A523QD45-F1
#
_entry.id   AF-A0A523QD45-F1
#
_cell.length_a   1.000
_cell.length_b   1.000
_cell.length_c   1.000
_cell.angle_alpha   90.00
_cell.angle_beta   90.00
_cell.angle_gamma   90.00
#
_symmetry.space_group_name_H-M   'P 1'
#
loop_
_entity.id
_entity.type
_entity.pdbx_description
1 polymer ?
#
loop_
_entity_poly.entity_id
_entity_poly.type
_entity_poly.pdbx_seq_one_letter_code
_entity_poly.pdbx_strand_id
1 'polypeptide(L)'
;MVTTVYNLPKPNINRRRAQMERLKQSVRMRGETDKRLAPLWAFIPLLSFAAAASVAVAGFLMWRWVIPTEITLTHAIFISVIALIGITGALLLLILIYKLIKRRNEHFKRHQLLEEDIVRVLASSAGKKRAKIEDKLASIERSTREAKLNEKEESAFLWAILCFFIPFVALYVAYFLMRDFYRHERREDFFLEDLEKTAEPIVALEMPRRFHSIPDRNVILYIVLTILTAGIFGIYWLYSLIVDPNNHFNHQVAWEDKLLSSMPKRTRA
;
A
#
# COMPACT_ATOMS: atom_id res chain seq x y z
N MET A 1 56.60 -1.29 21.30
CA MET A 1 55.31 -0.86 20.70
C MET A 1 54.28 -1.93 21.03
N VAL A 2 53.34 -1.62 21.92
CA VAL A 2 52.27 -2.55 22.33
C VAL A 2 51.06 -2.29 21.43
N THR A 3 50.71 -3.26 20.59
CA THR A 3 49.57 -3.18 19.69
C THR A 3 48.31 -3.62 20.45
N THR A 4 47.53 -2.65 20.95
CA THR A 4 46.26 -2.91 21.63
C THR A 4 45.21 -3.30 20.60
N VAL A 5 44.91 -4.59 20.50
CA VAL A 5 43.77 -5.12 19.73
C VAL A 5 42.49 -4.74 20.47
N TYR A 6 41.68 -3.84 19.89
CA TYR A 6 40.35 -3.51 20.41
C TYR A 6 39.47 -4.76 20.36
N ASN A 7 39.29 -5.42 21.51
CA ASN A 7 38.29 -6.46 21.70
C ASN A 7 36.90 -5.82 21.69
N LEU A 8 36.27 -5.76 20.52
CA LEU A 8 34.86 -5.42 20.41
C LEU A 8 34.03 -6.46 21.20
N PRO A 9 33.11 -6.03 22.09
CA PRO A 9 32.31 -6.96 22.87
C PRO A 9 31.45 -7.82 21.95
N LYS A 10 31.53 -9.15 22.11
CA LYS A 10 30.69 -10.10 21.38
C LYS A 10 29.21 -9.75 21.63
N PRO A 11 28.36 -9.66 20.59
CA PRO A 11 26.95 -9.38 20.80
C PRO A 11 26.30 -10.48 21.66
N ASN A 12 25.68 -10.06 22.77
CA ASN A 12 24.95 -10.93 23.69
C ASN A 12 23.97 -11.82 22.90
N ILE A 13 24.07 -13.13 23.07
CA ILE A 13 23.26 -14.14 22.36
C ILE A 13 21.76 -13.87 22.56
N ASN A 14 21.37 -13.38 23.75
CA ASN A 14 19.99 -13.02 24.05
C ASN A 14 19.50 -11.84 23.21
N ARG A 15 20.37 -10.86 22.92
CA ARG A 15 20.04 -9.69 22.08
C ARG A 15 19.82 -10.09 20.62
N ARG A 16 20.68 -10.95 20.07
CA ARG A 16 20.52 -11.48 18.70
C ARG A 16 19.23 -12.26 18.53
N ARG A 17 18.91 -13.11 19.51
CA ARG A 17 17.64 -13.86 19.52
C ARG A 17 16.44 -12.93 19.56
N ALA A 18 16.46 -11.93 20.44
CA ALA A 18 15.38 -10.95 20.51
C ALA A 18 15.19 -10.20 19.18
N GLN A 19 16.28 -9.78 18.53
CA GLN A 19 16.19 -9.10 17.21
C GLN A 19 15.62 -10.01 16.12
N MET A 20 16.02 -11.29 16.07
CA MET A 20 15.47 -12.25 15.12
C MET A 20 13.97 -12.52 15.36
N GLU A 21 13.54 -12.60 16.62
CA GLU A 21 12.11 -12.75 16.93
C GLU A 21 11.31 -11.50 16.56
N ARG A 22 11.87 -10.30 16.72
CA ARG A 22 11.24 -9.06 16.22
C ARG A 22 11.11 -9.06 14.70
N LEU A 23 12.16 -9.45 13.97
CA LEU A 23 12.08 -9.58 12.51
C LEU A 23 10.97 -10.56 12.08
N LYS A 24 10.89 -11.74 12.72
CA LYS A 24 9.81 -12.70 12.45
C LYS A 24 8.43 -12.14 12.78
N GLN A 25 8.31 -11.38 13.88
CA GLN A 25 7.07 -10.69 14.23
C GLN A 25 6.68 -9.69 13.14
N SER A 26 7.63 -8.87 12.66
CA SER A 26 7.40 -7.90 11.58
C SER A 26 6.95 -8.53 10.27
N VAL A 27 7.45 -9.72 9.93
CA VAL A 27 6.94 -10.52 8.81
C VAL A 27 5.54 -11.07 9.09
N ARG A 28 5.27 -11.59 10.30
CA ARG A 28 3.94 -12.11 10.66
C ARG A 28 2.83 -11.06 10.61
N MET A 29 3.15 -9.79 10.90
CA MET A 29 2.20 -8.67 10.84
C MET A 29 1.59 -8.47 9.45
N ARG A 30 2.21 -8.99 8.37
CA ARG A 30 1.68 -8.88 7.00
C ARG A 30 0.27 -9.43 6.84
N GLY A 31 -0.09 -10.46 7.61
CA GLY A 31 -1.44 -11.04 7.57
C GLY A 31 -2.54 -10.07 8.03
N GLU A 32 -2.18 -9.07 8.83
CA GLU A 32 -3.10 -8.06 9.36
C GLU A 32 -3.05 -6.76 8.57
N THR A 33 -1.88 -6.35 8.07
CA THR A 33 -1.66 -5.04 7.43
C THR A 33 -1.85 -5.07 5.92
N ASP A 34 -1.44 -6.16 5.26
CA ASP A 34 -1.33 -6.23 3.81
C ASP A 34 -2.62 -6.85 3.22
N LYS A 35 -3.76 -6.28 3.64
CA LYS A 35 -5.09 -6.79 3.27
C LYS A 35 -5.32 -6.63 1.77
N ARG A 36 -5.52 -7.76 1.10
CA ARG A 36 -5.84 -7.81 -0.34
C ARG A 36 -7.32 -7.55 -0.54
N LEU A 37 -7.63 -6.62 -1.45
CA LEU A 37 -9.01 -6.33 -1.83
C LEU A 37 -9.34 -7.06 -3.13
N ALA A 38 -10.52 -7.66 -3.21
CA ALA A 38 -10.98 -8.24 -4.47
C ALA A 38 -11.10 -7.13 -5.54
N PRO A 39 -10.61 -7.32 -6.78
CA PRO A 39 -10.70 -6.30 -7.83
C PRO A 39 -12.14 -5.86 -8.14
N LEU A 40 -13.12 -6.73 -7.86
CA LEU A 40 -14.56 -6.43 -8.01
C LEU A 40 -15.01 -5.20 -7.19
N TRP A 41 -14.31 -4.86 -6.10
CA TRP A 41 -14.59 -3.65 -5.32
C TRP A 41 -14.54 -2.37 -6.16
N ALA A 42 -13.74 -2.31 -7.23
CA ALA A 42 -13.69 -1.15 -8.12
C ALA A 42 -15.02 -0.88 -8.85
N PHE A 43 -15.81 -1.92 -9.09
CA PHE A 43 -17.05 -1.84 -9.87
C PHE A 43 -18.26 -1.57 -8.99
N ILE A 44 -18.28 -2.07 -7.74
CA ILE A 44 -19.46 -2.06 -6.88
C ILE A 44 -20.08 -0.66 -6.70
N PRO A 45 -19.34 0.39 -6.32
CA PRO A 45 -19.94 1.72 -6.16
C PRO A 45 -20.45 2.30 -7.48
N LEU A 46 -19.72 2.05 -8.57
CA LEU A 46 -20.02 2.60 -9.90
C LEU A 46 -21.21 1.88 -10.56
N LEU A 47 -21.40 0.59 -10.30
CA LEU A 47 -22.63 -0.13 -10.67
C LEU A 47 -23.85 0.43 -9.93
N SER A 48 -23.70 0.84 -8.67
CA SER A 48 -24.78 1.51 -7.92
C SER A 48 -25.13 2.85 -8.56
N PHE A 49 -24.14 3.67 -8.93
CA PHE A 49 -24.40 4.93 -9.63
C PHE A 49 -24.99 4.73 -11.04
N ALA A 50 -24.51 3.73 -11.79
CA ALA A 50 -25.07 3.36 -13.08
C ALA A 50 -26.52 2.89 -12.97
N ALA A 51 -26.86 2.13 -11.92
CA ALA A 51 -28.24 1.72 -11.63
C ALA A 51 -29.11 2.94 -11.29
N ALA A 52 -28.64 3.85 -10.44
CA ALA A 52 -29.36 5.09 -10.11
C ALA A 52 -29.62 5.94 -11.36
N ALA A 53 -28.62 6.10 -12.24
CA ALA A 53 -28.75 6.81 -13.50
C ALA A 53 -29.74 6.11 -14.46
N SER A 54 -29.68 4.78 -14.56
CA SER A 54 -30.59 3.99 -15.40
C SER A 54 -32.03 4.12 -14.95
N VAL A 55 -32.28 4.04 -13.64
CA VAL A 55 -33.61 4.28 -13.05
C VAL A 55 -34.06 5.70 -13.37
N ALA A 56 -33.22 6.71 -13.15
CA ALA A 56 -33.53 8.10 -13.46
C ALA A 56 -33.95 8.30 -14.92
N VAL A 57 -33.19 7.76 -15.87
CA VAL A 57 -33.51 7.81 -17.30
C VAL A 57 -34.84 7.12 -17.60
N ALA A 58 -35.09 5.93 -17.03
CA ALA A 58 -36.35 5.22 -17.21
C ALA A 58 -37.55 6.05 -16.72
N GLY A 59 -37.42 6.74 -15.58
CA GLY A 59 -38.44 7.68 -15.11
C GLY A 59 -38.68 8.81 -16.09
N PHE A 60 -37.62 9.51 -16.51
CA PHE A 60 -37.74 10.59 -17.49
C PHE A 60 -38.44 10.13 -18.78
N LEU A 61 -38.15 8.92 -19.26
CA LEU A 61 -38.84 8.33 -20.40
C LEU A 61 -40.32 8.06 -20.12
N MET A 62 -40.66 7.48 -18.96
CA MET A 62 -42.05 7.26 -18.55
C MET A 62 -42.85 8.57 -18.47
N TRP A 63 -42.24 9.65 -18.00
CA TRP A 63 -42.84 10.99 -17.96
C TRP A 63 -42.64 11.80 -19.24
N ARG A 64 -42.19 11.17 -20.33
CA ARG A 64 -42.03 11.80 -21.66
C ARG A 64 -41.20 13.08 -21.63
N TRP A 65 -40.20 13.15 -20.77
CA TRP A 65 -39.34 14.32 -20.54
C TRP A 65 -40.06 15.58 -20.06
N VAL A 66 -41.29 15.45 -19.55
CA VAL A 66 -42.05 16.55 -18.97
C VAL A 66 -41.79 16.58 -17.46
N ILE A 67 -41.33 17.73 -16.95
CA ILE A 67 -41.20 17.96 -15.51
C ILE A 67 -42.61 18.20 -14.96
N PRO A 68 -43.12 17.34 -14.05
CA PRO A 68 -44.46 17.50 -13.51
C PRO A 68 -44.53 18.75 -12.61
N THR A 69 -45.61 19.51 -12.73
CA THR A 69 -45.87 20.70 -11.89
C THR A 69 -46.34 20.34 -10.48
N GLU A 70 -46.86 19.12 -10.30
CA GLU A 70 -47.28 18.58 -8.99
C GLU A 70 -46.55 17.27 -8.68
N ILE A 71 -46.00 17.17 -7.47
CA ILE A 71 -45.33 15.95 -7.00
C ILE A 71 -46.39 14.98 -6.46
N THR A 72 -46.76 13.98 -7.26
CA THR A 72 -47.60 12.86 -6.81
C THR A 72 -46.79 11.82 -5.99
N LEU A 73 -47.50 10.90 -5.32
CA LEU A 73 -46.89 9.79 -4.58
C LEU A 73 -45.93 8.95 -5.44
N THR A 74 -46.25 8.71 -6.72
CA THR A 74 -45.39 7.95 -7.64
C THR A 74 -44.04 8.64 -7.87
N HIS A 75 -44.03 9.98 -8.00
CA HIS A 75 -42.78 10.74 -8.13
C HIS A 75 -41.95 10.65 -6.85
N ALA A 76 -42.60 10.80 -5.69
CA ALA A 76 -41.92 10.70 -4.40
C ALA A 76 -41.25 9.33 -4.23
N ILE A 77 -41.99 8.23 -4.48
CA ILE A 77 -41.44 6.86 -4.41
C ILE A 77 -40.24 6.71 -5.35
N PHE A 78 -40.37 7.19 -6.59
CA PHE A 78 -39.31 7.07 -7.58
C PHE A 78 -38.03 7.85 -7.20
N ILE A 79 -38.18 9.10 -6.73
CA ILE A 79 -37.07 9.92 -6.23
C ILE A 79 -36.42 9.24 -5.02
N SER A 80 -37.21 8.69 -4.09
CA SER A 80 -36.71 7.97 -2.93
C SER A 80 -35.90 6.72 -3.32
N VAL A 81 -36.32 5.98 -4.35
CA VAL A 81 -35.57 4.81 -4.85
C VAL A 81 -34.22 5.23 -5.44
N ILE A 82 -34.19 6.27 -6.28
CA ILE A 82 -32.93 6.79 -6.83
C ILE A 82 -32.01 7.27 -5.73
N ALA A 83 -32.54 8.04 -4.78
CA ALA A 83 -31.78 8.54 -3.64
C ALA A 83 -31.18 7.40 -2.83
N LEU A 84 -31.95 6.33 -2.55
CA LEU A 84 -31.48 5.17 -1.79
C LEU A 84 -30.34 4.44 -2.52
N ILE A 85 -30.46 4.22 -3.84
CA ILE A 85 -29.43 3.58 -4.65
C ILE A 85 -28.17 4.47 -4.71
N GLY A 86 -28.34 5.77 -4.88
CA GLY A 86 -27.25 6.75 -4.90
C GLY A 86 -26.50 6.83 -3.56
N ILE A 87 -27.23 6.89 -2.45
CA ILE A 87 -26.66 6.89 -1.08
C ILE A 87 -25.90 5.59 -0.83
N THR A 88 -26.46 4.45 -1.22
CA THR A 88 -25.78 3.15 -1.10
C THR A 88 -24.47 3.14 -1.87
N GLY A 89 -24.48 3.62 -3.12
CA GLY A 89 -23.27 3.75 -3.95
C GLY A 89 -22.22 4.66 -3.31
N ALA A 90 -22.64 5.82 -2.80
CA ALA A 90 -21.76 6.75 -2.10
C ALA A 90 -21.13 6.11 -0.86
N LEU A 91 -21.91 5.45 0.01
CA LEU A 91 -21.40 4.77 1.20
C LEU A 91 -20.38 3.68 0.85
N LEU A 92 -20.66 2.89 -0.19
CA LEU A 92 -19.74 1.86 -0.66
C LEU A 92 -18.43 2.44 -1.21
N LEU A 93 -18.49 3.58 -1.91
CA LEU A 93 -17.31 4.32 -2.37
C LEU A 93 -16.48 4.84 -1.18
N LEU A 94 -17.13 5.42 -0.17
CA LEU A 94 -16.47 5.91 1.04
C LEU A 94 -15.76 4.78 1.81
N ILE A 95 -16.42 3.63 1.96
CA ILE A 95 -15.84 2.44 2.58
C ILE A 95 -14.63 1.95 1.77
N LEU A 96 -14.71 1.95 0.44
CA LEU A 96 -13.59 1.57 -0.41
C LEU A 96 -12.41 2.53 -0.23
N ILE A 97 -12.63 3.85 -0.31
CA ILE A 97 -11.60 4.87 -0.09
C ILE A 97 -10.93 4.69 1.27
N TYR A 98 -11.73 4.52 2.33
CA TYR A 98 -11.22 4.24 3.68
C TYR A 98 -10.30 3.01 3.68
N LYS A 99 -10.75 1.89 3.09
CA LYS A 99 -9.96 0.65 3.02
C LYS A 99 -8.65 0.85 2.24
N LEU A 100 -8.68 1.60 1.13
CA LEU A 100 -7.51 1.85 0.30
C LEU A 100 -6.44 2.68 1.03
N ILE A 101 -6.84 3.72 1.75
CA ILE A 101 -5.91 4.56 2.54
C ILE A 101 -5.40 3.79 3.76
N LYS A 102 -6.30 3.12 4.48
CA LYS A 102 -5.96 2.35 5.68
C LYS A 102 -4.90 1.29 5.36
N ARG A 103 -5.11 0.47 4.33
CA ARG A 103 -4.14 -0.58 3.98
C ARG A 103 -2.79 0.01 3.53
N ARG A 104 -2.78 1.16 2.84
CA ARG A 104 -1.54 1.85 2.47
C ARG A 104 -0.74 2.25 3.70
N ASN A 105 -1.41 2.86 4.69
CA ASN A 105 -0.75 3.28 5.93
C ASN A 105 -0.24 2.09 6.74
N GLU A 106 -1.09 1.09 6.96
CA GLU A 106 -0.74 -0.11 7.72
C GLU A 106 0.44 -0.84 7.08
N HIS A 107 0.42 -0.97 5.75
CA HIS A 107 1.49 -1.59 4.98
C HIS A 107 2.81 -0.80 5.08
N PHE A 108 2.81 0.52 4.82
CA PHE A 108 4.05 1.32 4.87
C PHE A 108 4.65 1.35 6.26
N LYS A 109 3.81 1.47 7.30
CA LYS A 109 4.24 1.40 8.69
C LYS A 109 4.89 0.06 9.02
N ARG A 110 4.28 -1.05 8.60
CA ARG A 110 4.85 -2.39 8.80
C ARG A 110 6.19 -2.51 8.09
N HIS A 111 6.25 -2.04 6.84
CA HIS A 111 7.46 -2.15 6.03
C HIS A 111 8.61 -1.34 6.63
N GLN A 112 8.37 -0.13 7.14
CA GLN A 112 9.39 0.64 7.88
C GLN A 112 9.92 -0.11 9.11
N LEU A 113 9.04 -0.77 9.88
CA LEU A 113 9.44 -1.59 11.03
C LEU A 113 10.25 -2.82 10.58
N LEU A 114 9.85 -3.44 9.48
CA LEU A 114 10.55 -4.57 8.89
C LEU A 114 11.97 -4.19 8.48
N GLU A 115 12.15 -3.09 7.74
CA GLU A 115 13.47 -2.60 7.32
C GLU A 115 14.40 -2.33 8.50
N GLU A 116 13.89 -1.68 9.56
CA GLU A 116 14.66 -1.49 10.79
C GLU A 116 15.12 -2.79 11.43
N ASP A 117 14.24 -3.78 11.49
CA ASP A 117 14.56 -5.07 12.10
C ASP A 117 15.54 -5.86 11.24
N ILE A 118 15.46 -5.77 9.91
CA ILE A 118 16.45 -6.32 8.97
C ILE A 118 17.83 -5.72 9.24
N VAL A 119 17.93 -4.40 9.27
CA VAL A 119 19.17 -3.66 9.54
C VAL A 119 19.74 -4.09 10.90
N ARG A 120 18.92 -4.17 11.95
CA ARG A 120 19.35 -4.61 13.28
C ARG A 120 19.88 -6.04 13.31
N VAL A 121 19.25 -6.95 12.57
CA VAL A 121 19.66 -8.35 12.46
C VAL A 121 20.97 -8.48 11.68
N LEU A 122 21.12 -7.79 10.56
CA LEU A 122 22.38 -7.77 9.80
C LEU A 122 23.51 -7.20 10.65
N ALA A 123 23.25 -6.07 11.31
CA ALA A 123 24.20 -5.40 12.17
C ALA A 123 24.76 -6.32 13.26
N SER A 124 23.88 -7.09 13.91
CA SER A 124 24.26 -8.00 14.99
C SER A 124 24.84 -9.33 14.50
N SER A 125 24.51 -9.75 13.27
CA SER A 125 25.01 -10.97 12.65
C SER A 125 26.40 -10.81 12.03
N ALA A 126 26.84 -9.58 11.76
CA ALA A 126 28.11 -9.30 11.09
C ALA A 126 29.35 -9.82 11.84
N GLY A 127 29.35 -9.80 13.18
CA GLY A 127 30.47 -10.28 14.00
C GLY A 127 31.83 -9.69 13.55
N LYS A 128 32.80 -10.55 13.23
CA LYS A 128 34.12 -10.13 12.73
C LYS A 128 34.08 -9.45 11.35
N LYS A 129 33.00 -9.63 10.58
CA LYS A 129 32.81 -9.04 9.25
C LYS A 129 32.18 -7.65 9.29
N ARG A 130 31.91 -7.10 10.49
CA ARG A 130 31.29 -5.78 10.70
C ARG A 130 31.98 -4.66 9.91
N ALA A 131 33.31 -4.58 10.00
CA ALA A 131 34.09 -3.57 9.28
C ALA A 131 33.92 -3.63 7.75
N LYS A 132 33.54 -4.78 7.17
CA LYS A 132 33.33 -4.93 5.72
C LYS A 132 31.97 -4.41 5.24
N ILE A 133 31.02 -4.23 6.16
CA ILE A 133 29.64 -3.85 5.82
C ILE A 133 29.24 -2.49 6.40
N GLU A 134 30.10 -1.84 7.20
CA GLU A 134 29.75 -0.64 7.96
C GLU A 134 29.21 0.48 7.05
N ASP A 135 29.91 0.78 5.96
CA ASP A 135 29.54 1.85 5.03
C ASP A 135 28.19 1.55 4.33
N LYS A 136 28.03 0.32 3.84
CA LYS A 136 26.79 -0.11 3.18
C LYS A 136 25.61 -0.17 4.15
N LEU A 137 25.86 -0.61 5.38
CA LEU A 137 24.85 -0.64 6.44
C LEU A 137 24.41 0.78 6.81
N ALA A 138 25.34 1.74 6.91
CA ALA A 138 25.02 3.14 7.17
C ALA A 138 24.16 3.73 6.03
N SER A 139 24.41 3.33 4.78
CA SER A 139 23.59 3.71 3.63
C SER A 139 22.15 3.18 3.73
N ILE A 140 21.96 1.89 4.06
CA ILE A 140 20.62 1.32 4.25
C ILE A 140 19.91 1.93 5.46
N GLU A 141 20.63 2.18 6.56
CA GLU A 141 20.08 2.87 7.73
C GLU A 141 19.57 4.26 7.37
N ARG A 142 20.31 4.99 6.54
CA ARG A 142 19.89 6.30 6.03
C ARG A 142 18.64 6.18 5.16
N SER A 143 18.61 5.25 4.21
CA SER A 143 17.43 5.01 3.35
C SER A 143 16.18 4.68 4.18
N THR A 144 16.33 3.83 5.20
CA THR A 144 15.24 3.46 6.14
C THR A 144 14.72 4.68 6.91
N ARG A 145 15.61 5.60 7.32
CA ARG A 145 15.22 6.84 8.00
C ARG A 145 14.54 7.82 7.05
N GLU A 146 15.04 7.97 5.83
CA GLU A 146 14.43 8.80 4.80
C GLU A 146 13.02 8.30 4.44
N ALA A 147 12.81 6.99 4.39
CA ALA A 147 11.49 6.38 4.19
C ALA A 147 10.48 6.87 5.24
N LYS A 148 10.82 6.83 6.53
CA LYS A 148 9.93 7.32 7.60
C LYS A 148 9.55 8.78 7.48
N LEU A 149 10.45 9.61 6.96
CA LEU A 149 10.19 11.04 6.79
C LEU A 149 9.26 11.30 5.60
N ASN A 150 9.36 10.50 4.54
CA ASN A 150 8.65 10.69 3.28
C ASN A 150 7.31 9.93 3.23
N GLU A 151 7.23 8.75 3.84
CA GLU A 151 6.06 7.86 3.81
C GLU A 151 5.18 8.05 5.04
N LYS A 152 4.65 9.27 5.19
CA LYS A 152 3.79 9.63 6.33
C LYS A 152 2.43 8.93 6.24
N GLU A 153 1.77 8.80 7.39
CA GLU A 153 0.41 8.28 7.49
C GLU A 153 -0.60 9.37 7.12
N GLU A 154 -1.62 8.98 6.35
CA GLU A 154 -2.75 9.85 5.98
C GLU A 154 -4.00 9.49 6.80
N SER A 155 -4.80 10.46 7.24
CA SER A 155 -6.02 10.13 7.99
C SER A 155 -7.11 9.53 7.08
N ALA A 156 -7.23 8.20 7.08
CA ALA A 156 -8.18 7.47 6.24
C ALA A 156 -9.65 7.90 6.46
N PHE A 157 -10.01 8.19 7.71
CA PHE A 157 -11.34 8.68 8.07
C PHE A 157 -11.60 10.09 7.54
N LEU A 158 -10.64 11.00 7.75
CA LEU A 158 -10.76 12.39 7.30
C LEU A 158 -10.89 12.47 5.77
N TRP A 159 -10.02 11.77 5.04
CA TRP A 159 -10.05 11.76 3.58
C TRP A 159 -11.33 11.13 3.02
N ALA A 160 -11.83 10.06 3.62
CA ALA A 160 -13.10 9.47 3.23
C ALA A 160 -14.25 10.48 3.41
N ILE A 161 -14.39 11.09 4.59
CA ILE A 161 -15.44 12.09 4.83
C ILE A 161 -15.31 13.28 3.88
N LEU A 162 -14.08 13.75 3.61
CA LEU A 162 -13.87 14.86 2.72
C LEU A 162 -14.31 14.56 1.28
N CYS A 163 -14.15 13.31 0.81
CA CYS A 163 -14.68 12.87 -0.48
C CYS A 163 -16.21 12.90 -0.56
N PHE A 164 -16.92 12.75 0.55
CA PHE A 164 -18.38 12.84 0.58
C PHE A 164 -18.87 14.26 0.30
N PHE A 165 -18.26 15.25 0.96
CA PHE A 165 -18.65 16.66 0.82
C PHE A 165 -18.08 17.31 -0.43
N ILE A 166 -16.90 16.86 -0.89
CA ILE A 166 -16.19 17.43 -2.03
C ILE A 166 -15.75 16.28 -2.96
N PRO A 167 -16.59 15.87 -3.93
CA PRO A 167 -16.30 14.72 -4.80
C PRO A 167 -14.96 14.79 -5.53
N PHE A 168 -14.49 16.00 -5.88
CA PHE A 168 -13.19 16.22 -6.52
C PHE A 168 -12.00 15.80 -5.65
N VAL A 169 -12.17 15.73 -4.32
CA VAL A 169 -11.14 15.23 -3.41
C VAL A 169 -10.86 13.74 -3.66
N ALA A 170 -11.82 12.97 -4.18
CA ALA A 170 -11.58 11.58 -4.55
C ALA A 170 -10.52 11.44 -5.67
N LEU A 171 -10.41 12.43 -6.58
CA LEU A 171 -9.37 12.45 -7.61
C LEU A 171 -7.99 12.68 -6.99
N TYR A 172 -7.90 13.56 -5.99
CA TYR A 172 -6.66 13.77 -5.25
C TYR A 172 -6.27 12.52 -4.44
N VAL A 173 -7.24 11.85 -3.81
CA VAL A 173 -7.01 10.58 -3.11
C VAL A 173 -6.48 9.51 -4.07
N ALA A 174 -7.11 9.37 -5.23
CA ALA A 174 -6.66 8.45 -6.26
C ALA A 174 -5.24 8.78 -6.77
N TYR A 175 -4.93 10.07 -6.91
CA TYR A 175 -3.59 10.55 -7.25
C TYR A 175 -2.55 10.12 -6.21
N PHE A 176 -2.73 10.46 -4.93
CA PHE A 176 -1.69 10.21 -3.95
C PHE A 176 -1.53 8.71 -3.69
N LEU A 177 -2.61 7.92 -3.67
CA LEU A 177 -2.52 6.46 -3.54
C LEU A 177 -1.69 5.84 -4.67
N MET A 178 -1.90 6.29 -5.91
CA MET A 178 -1.16 5.81 -7.07
C MET A 178 0.33 6.19 -6.99
N ARG A 179 0.63 7.45 -6.64
CA ARG A 179 2.01 7.94 -6.54
C ARG A 179 2.76 7.36 -5.36
N ASP A 180 2.10 7.20 -4.23
CA ASP A 180 2.70 6.67 -3.01
C ASP A 180 3.15 5.23 -3.19
N PHE A 181 2.29 4.36 -3.71
CA PHE A 181 2.67 2.97 -3.98
C PHE A 181 3.76 2.86 -5.04
N TYR A 182 3.71 3.68 -6.10
CA TYR A 182 4.78 3.72 -7.09
C TYR A 182 6.13 4.10 -6.45
N ARG A 183 6.18 5.20 -5.69
CA ARG A 183 7.41 5.65 -5.01
C ARG A 183 7.90 4.64 -3.98
N HIS A 184 6.99 4.06 -3.21
CA HIS A 184 7.29 3.04 -2.22
C HIS A 184 7.94 1.81 -2.86
N GLU A 185 7.38 1.30 -3.95
CA GLU A 185 7.95 0.14 -4.63
C GLU A 185 9.34 0.43 -5.22
N ARG A 186 9.53 1.62 -5.83
CA ARG A 186 10.86 2.00 -6.33
C ARG A 186 11.89 2.04 -5.20
N ARG A 187 11.52 2.60 -4.04
CA ARG A 187 12.37 2.66 -2.85
C ARG A 187 12.65 1.27 -2.29
N GLU A 188 11.66 0.39 -2.23
CA GLU A 188 11.82 -1.01 -1.82
C GLU A 188 12.80 -1.74 -2.74
N ASP A 189 12.69 -1.57 -4.07
CA ASP A 189 13.62 -2.20 -5.01
C ASP A 189 15.07 -1.76 -4.75
N PHE A 190 15.32 -0.46 -4.51
CA PHE A 190 16.65 0.03 -4.13
C PHE A 190 17.12 -0.53 -2.78
N PHE A 191 16.23 -0.58 -1.79
CA PHE A 191 16.53 -1.14 -0.48
C PHE A 191 16.93 -2.62 -0.59
N LEU A 192 16.21 -3.41 -1.38
CA LEU A 192 16.50 -4.84 -1.57
C LEU A 192 17.84 -5.06 -2.29
N GLU A 193 18.18 -4.24 -3.28
CA GLU A 193 19.47 -4.30 -3.96
C GLU A 193 20.63 -3.99 -3.01
N ASP A 194 20.51 -2.93 -2.20
CA ASP A 194 21.50 -2.59 -1.20
C ASP A 194 21.59 -3.64 -0.09
N LEU A 195 20.44 -4.22 0.28
CA LEU A 195 20.34 -5.30 1.26
C LEU A 195 21.13 -6.53 0.82
N GLU A 196 20.99 -6.97 -0.43
CA GLU A 196 21.78 -8.08 -0.99
C GLU A 196 23.28 -7.79 -0.91
N LYS A 197 23.71 -6.62 -1.40
CA LYS A 197 25.12 -6.18 -1.38
C LYS A 197 25.70 -6.06 0.03
N THR A 198 24.87 -5.73 1.01
CA THR A 198 25.26 -5.59 2.42
C THR A 198 25.28 -6.94 3.13
N ALA A 199 24.36 -7.82 2.78
CA ALA A 199 24.23 -9.15 3.36
C ALA A 199 25.27 -10.14 2.82
N GLU A 200 25.76 -9.95 1.59
CA GLU A 200 26.69 -10.86 0.88
C GLU A 200 27.86 -11.37 1.75
N PRO A 201 28.58 -10.54 2.53
CA PRO A 201 29.66 -11.06 3.37
C PRO A 201 29.17 -11.97 4.50
N ILE A 202 27.90 -11.86 4.93
CA ILE A 202 27.31 -12.61 6.05
C ILE A 202 26.58 -13.86 5.55
N VAL A 203 25.75 -13.72 4.53
CA VAL A 203 24.80 -14.71 4.03
C VAL A 203 24.63 -14.54 2.53
N ALA A 204 24.56 -15.67 1.82
CA ALA A 204 24.15 -15.66 0.41
C ALA A 204 22.65 -15.35 0.33
N LEU A 205 22.33 -14.11 -0.04
CA LEU A 205 20.98 -13.60 -0.19
C LEU A 205 20.72 -13.32 -1.66
N GLU A 206 19.73 -13.99 -2.22
CA GLU A 206 19.27 -13.79 -3.60
C GLU A 206 17.76 -13.57 -3.53
N MET A 207 17.33 -12.33 -3.77
CA MET A 207 15.94 -11.95 -3.74
C MET A 207 15.24 -12.38 -5.04
N PRO A 208 13.96 -12.78 -4.94
CA PRO A 208 13.19 -13.06 -6.14
C PRO A 208 13.08 -11.81 -7.01
N ARG A 209 13.11 -11.99 -8.33
CA ARG A 209 12.87 -10.89 -9.27
C ARG A 209 11.39 -10.51 -9.27
N ARG A 210 11.10 -9.21 -9.43
CA ARG A 210 9.74 -8.68 -9.59
C ARG A 210 9.30 -8.84 -11.05
N PHE A 211 8.17 -9.52 -11.26
CA PHE A 211 7.57 -9.69 -12.61
C PHE A 211 6.50 -8.64 -12.93
N HIS A 212 5.86 -8.08 -11.90
CA HIS A 212 4.80 -7.08 -12.02
C HIS A 212 5.17 -5.85 -11.21
N SER A 213 5.85 -4.89 -11.85
CA SER A 213 6.14 -3.59 -11.25
C SER A 213 4.93 -2.66 -11.40
N ILE A 214 4.72 -1.80 -10.42
CA ILE A 214 3.74 -0.72 -10.49
C ILE A 214 4.21 0.28 -11.55
N PRO A 215 3.47 0.47 -12.65
CA PRO A 215 3.91 1.36 -13.73
C PRO A 215 3.81 2.84 -13.32
N ASP A 216 4.71 3.66 -13.88
CA ASP A 216 4.64 5.12 -13.72
C ASP A 216 3.53 5.69 -14.61
N ARG A 217 2.34 5.82 -14.03
CA ARG A 217 1.15 6.29 -14.73
C ARG A 217 1.11 7.81 -14.74
N ASN A 218 0.78 8.38 -15.91
CA ASN A 218 0.50 9.80 -16.04
C ASN A 218 -0.85 10.16 -15.36
N VAL A 219 -0.76 10.79 -14.19
CA VAL A 219 -1.92 11.20 -13.39
C VAL A 219 -2.81 12.17 -14.15
N ILE A 220 -2.22 13.12 -14.88
CA ILE A 220 -2.97 14.15 -15.61
C ILE A 220 -3.84 13.47 -16.67
N LEU A 221 -3.28 12.48 -17.39
CA LEU A 221 -4.04 11.68 -18.33
C LEU A 221 -5.21 10.95 -17.63
N TYR A 222 -4.99 10.39 -16.44
CA TYR A 222 -6.05 9.69 -15.70
C TYR A 222 -7.17 10.64 -15.26
N ILE A 223 -6.83 11.86 -14.82
CA ILE A 223 -7.81 12.91 -14.49
C ILE A 223 -8.59 13.31 -15.74
N VAL A 224 -7.90 13.63 -16.85
CA VAL A 224 -8.52 14.03 -18.11
C VAL A 224 -9.45 12.94 -18.62
N LEU A 225 -9.00 11.67 -18.66
CA LEU A 225 -9.85 10.56 -19.08
C LEU A 225 -11.04 10.36 -18.15
N THR A 226 -10.87 10.53 -16.83
CA THR A 226 -12.00 10.45 -15.88
C THR A 226 -13.03 11.54 -16.16
N ILE A 227 -12.61 12.78 -16.44
CA ILE A 227 -13.53 13.88 -16.75
C ILE A 227 -14.19 13.68 -18.13
N LEU A 228 -13.41 13.40 -19.18
CA LEU A 228 -13.91 13.23 -20.55
C LEU A 228 -14.87 12.06 -20.68
N THR A 229 -14.71 11.02 -19.86
CA THR A 229 -15.61 9.85 -19.83
C THR A 229 -16.70 9.97 -18.77
N ALA A 230 -16.92 11.16 -18.21
CA ALA A 230 -17.93 11.42 -17.17
C ALA A 230 -17.85 10.44 -15.97
N GLY A 231 -16.64 10.04 -15.59
CA GLY A 231 -16.36 9.15 -14.46
C GLY A 231 -16.17 7.68 -14.83
N ILE A 232 -16.47 7.23 -16.06
CA ILE A 232 -16.37 5.81 -16.45
C ILE A 232 -14.92 5.30 -16.34
N PHE A 233 -13.94 6.08 -16.79
CA PHE A 233 -12.52 5.73 -16.64
C PHE A 233 -12.09 5.63 -15.16
N GLY A 234 -12.82 6.27 -14.25
CA GLY A 234 -12.63 6.13 -12.80
C GLY A 234 -12.74 4.68 -12.32
N ILE A 235 -13.49 3.80 -13.02
CA ILE A 235 -13.54 2.35 -12.73
C ILE A 235 -12.15 1.74 -12.89
N TYR A 236 -11.49 2.00 -14.02
CA TYR A 236 -10.17 1.46 -14.29
C TYR A 236 -9.11 2.02 -13.34
N TRP A 237 -9.22 3.31 -12.97
CA TRP A 237 -8.34 3.91 -11.97
C TRP A 237 -8.52 3.24 -10.60
N LEU A 238 -9.74 3.02 -10.13
CA LEU A 238 -9.98 2.28 -8.88
C LEU A 238 -9.48 0.84 -8.96
N TYR A 239 -9.65 0.19 -10.12
CA TYR A 239 -9.12 -1.14 -10.37
C TYR A 239 -7.59 -1.18 -10.22
N SER A 240 -6.86 -0.25 -10.86
CA SER A 240 -5.40 -0.20 -10.74
C SER A 240 -4.98 0.05 -9.30
N LEU A 241 -5.66 0.98 -8.61
CA LEU A 241 -5.42 1.24 -7.20
C LEU A 241 -5.58 -0.01 -6.35
N ILE A 242 -6.46 -0.96 -6.67
CA ILE A 242 -6.62 -2.22 -5.95
C ILE A 242 -5.56 -3.24 -6.35
N VAL A 243 -5.37 -3.46 -7.65
CA VAL A 243 -4.57 -4.56 -8.20
C VAL A 243 -3.08 -4.33 -8.02
N ASP A 244 -2.58 -3.11 -8.21
CA ASP A 244 -1.14 -2.86 -8.10
C ASP A 244 -0.61 -3.18 -6.69
N PRO A 245 -1.24 -2.69 -5.59
CA PRO A 245 -0.81 -3.06 -4.24
C PRO A 245 -0.99 -4.55 -3.94
N ASN A 246 -2.03 -5.21 -4.47
CA ASN A 246 -2.19 -6.65 -4.29
C ASN A 246 -1.00 -7.43 -4.90
N ASN A 247 -0.57 -7.04 -6.11
CA ASN A 247 0.58 -7.65 -6.78
C ASN A 247 1.89 -7.34 -6.04
N HIS A 248 2.04 -6.11 -5.55
CA HIS A 248 3.15 -5.72 -4.69
C HIS A 248 3.23 -6.58 -3.42
N PHE A 249 2.11 -6.77 -2.71
CA PHE A 249 2.06 -7.63 -1.52
C PHE A 249 2.40 -9.10 -1.84
N ASN A 250 2.01 -9.61 -3.01
CA ASN A 250 2.38 -10.96 -3.44
C ASN A 250 3.89 -11.10 -3.60
N HIS A 251 4.52 -10.14 -4.27
CA HIS A 251 5.96 -10.12 -4.45
C HIS A 251 6.67 -10.00 -3.09
N GLN A 252 6.14 -9.16 -2.21
CA GLN A 252 6.72 -8.94 -0.89
C GLN A 252 6.72 -10.17 0.00
N VAL A 253 5.61 -10.92 0.00
CA VAL A 253 5.56 -12.22 0.69
C VAL A 253 6.70 -13.13 0.23
N ALA A 254 6.98 -13.18 -1.07
CA ALA A 254 8.01 -14.04 -1.63
C ALA A 254 9.43 -13.66 -1.16
N TRP A 255 9.78 -12.36 -1.18
CA TRP A 255 11.12 -11.94 -0.75
C TRP A 255 11.28 -11.96 0.78
N GLU A 256 10.22 -11.67 1.55
CA GLU A 256 10.25 -11.79 3.02
C GLU A 256 10.48 -13.24 3.48
N ASP A 257 9.80 -14.19 2.84
CA ASP A 257 9.97 -15.62 3.14
C ASP A 257 11.38 -16.10 2.76
N LYS A 258 11.90 -15.64 1.61
CA LYS A 258 13.27 -15.90 1.18
C LYS A 258 14.28 -15.34 2.18
N LEU A 259 14.13 -14.09 2.59
CA LEU A 259 14.96 -13.43 3.60
C LEU A 259 15.02 -14.25 4.90
N LEU A 260 13.85 -14.60 5.47
CA LEU A 260 13.79 -15.38 6.70
C LEU A 260 14.41 -16.77 6.55
N SER A 261 14.28 -17.38 5.37
CA SER A 261 14.87 -18.71 5.09
C SER A 261 16.39 -18.67 4.98
N SER A 262 16.95 -17.58 4.43
CA SER A 262 18.38 -17.39 4.25
C SER A 262 19.09 -16.98 5.54
N MET A 263 18.40 -16.27 6.44
CA MET A 263 19.00 -15.80 7.69
C MET A 263 19.58 -16.97 8.51
N PRO A 264 20.79 -16.83 9.09
CA PRO A 264 21.45 -17.91 9.80
C PRO A 264 20.57 -18.50 10.90
N LYS A 265 20.07 -19.72 10.68
CA LYS A 265 19.43 -20.50 11.73
C LYS A 265 20.53 -21.01 12.66
N ARG A 266 20.31 -20.85 13.96
CA ARG A 266 21.15 -21.33 15.06
C ARG A 266 22.03 -22.54 14.65
N THR A 267 23.34 -22.34 14.53
CA THR A 267 24.26 -23.45 14.76
C THR A 267 24.09 -23.85 16.23
N ARG A 268 23.57 -25.06 16.46
CA ARG A 268 23.70 -25.73 17.75
C ARG A 268 25.16 -26.13 17.89
N ALA A 269 25.68 -25.94 19.10
CA ALA A 269 27.02 -26.28 19.60
C ALA A 269 28.14 -25.36 19.12
#